data_AF-A0AAD8I6F7-F1
#
_entry.id   AF-A0AAD8I6F7-F1
#
_cell.length_a   1.000
_cell.length_b   1.000
_cell.length_c   1.000
_cell.angle_alpha   90.00
_cell.angle_beta   90.00
_cell.angle_gamma   90.00
#
_symmetry.space_group_name_H-M   'P 1'
#
loop_
_entity.id
_entity.type
_entity.pdbx_description
1 polymer ?
#
loop_
_entity_poly.entity_id
_entity_poly.type
_entity_poly.pdbx_seq_one_letter_code
_entity_poly.pdbx_strand_id
1 'polypeptide(L)'
;MASISKSHLWKQCTVFKLDQNMRLENNVPPVTVGGISIPYSEWVIKVGDGNVESITMDDSSEPSLIEIPLELQMNSGDDGKKVIIDALYSELLSKHDEPDYFRDCAILTPINADVDIINTEVLKLSPGKCKVYRSYDSICKSSINYEAQENMYPVEFLNSLKFAGVPNHELQLKVGAPIVLLRNISPARDVSFTVSNNGLPA
;
A
#
# COMPACT_ATOMS: atom_id res chain seq x y z
N MET A 1 -4.12 -24.30 5.55
CA MET A 1 -4.08 -22.97 6.21
C MET A 1 -4.18 -23.14 7.72
N ALA A 2 -3.13 -22.73 8.45
CA ALA A 2 -3.19 -22.58 9.89
C ALA A 2 -3.83 -21.22 10.22
N SER A 3 -4.90 -21.21 10.99
CA SER A 3 -5.43 -19.98 11.60
C SER A 3 -5.37 -20.12 13.12
N ILE A 4 -5.29 -19.01 13.84
CA ILE A 4 -5.31 -19.02 15.30
C ILE A 4 -6.58 -19.71 15.84
N SER A 5 -7.71 -19.56 15.14
CA SER A 5 -8.99 -20.19 15.45
C SER A 5 -9.00 -21.71 15.26
N LYS A 6 -8.02 -22.28 14.53
CA LYS A 6 -7.83 -23.73 14.38
C LYS A 6 -6.81 -24.31 15.37
N SER A 7 -6.17 -23.47 16.19
CA SER A 7 -5.24 -23.93 17.22
C SER A 7 -5.97 -24.65 18.36
N HIS A 8 -5.33 -25.64 18.98
CA HIS A 8 -5.85 -26.27 20.20
C HIS A 8 -6.02 -25.26 21.35
N LEU A 9 -5.23 -24.17 21.34
CA LEU A 9 -5.30 -23.08 22.33
C LEU A 9 -6.57 -22.25 22.18
N TRP A 10 -7.21 -22.23 21.01
CA TRP A 10 -8.40 -21.42 20.76
C TRP A 10 -9.55 -21.73 21.73
N LYS A 11 -9.65 -22.99 22.18
CA LYS A 11 -10.64 -23.44 23.17
C LYS A 11 -10.51 -22.74 24.53
N GLN A 12 -9.34 -22.17 24.82
CA GLN A 12 -9.05 -21.43 26.05
C GLN A 12 -9.26 -19.92 25.87
N CYS A 13 -9.54 -19.44 24.65
CA CYS A 13 -9.78 -18.03 24.37
C CYS A 13 -11.23 -17.67 24.66
N THR A 14 -11.45 -16.48 25.23
CA THR A 14 -12.77 -15.85 25.31
C THR A 14 -12.97 -14.95 24.10
N VAL A 15 -14.08 -15.14 23.37
CA VAL A 15 -14.39 -14.33 22.18
C VAL A 15 -15.29 -13.18 22.58
N PHE A 16 -14.80 -11.96 22.43
CA PHE A 16 -15.60 -10.74 22.52
C PHE A 16 -15.93 -10.27 21.10
N LYS A 17 -17.21 -9.98 20.85
CA LYS A 17 -17.69 -9.46 19.58
C LYS A 17 -17.94 -7.96 19.70
N LEU A 18 -17.56 -7.22 18.66
CA LEU A 18 -17.89 -5.82 18.50
C LEU A 18 -18.94 -5.73 17.41
N ASP A 19 -20.06 -5.06 17.69
CA ASP A 19 -21.20 -5.00 16.78
C ASP A 19 -21.30 -3.65 16.03
N GLN A 20 -20.38 -2.71 16.31
CA GLN A 20 -20.36 -1.39 15.71
C GLN A 20 -19.08 -1.15 14.89
N ASN A 21 -19.25 -0.80 13.62
CA ASN A 21 -18.15 -0.38 12.76
C ASN A 21 -17.84 1.11 13.00
N MET A 22 -16.71 1.39 13.64
CA MET A 22 -16.25 2.76 13.94
C MET A 22 -15.37 3.38 12.83
N ARG A 23 -15.13 2.66 11.72
CA ARG A 23 -14.28 3.13 10.61
C ARG A 23 -15.08 3.77 9.48
N LEU A 24 -16.37 3.48 9.39
CA LEU A 24 -17.25 4.03 8.37
C LEU A 24 -17.95 5.27 8.91
N GLU A 25 -17.98 6.32 8.09
CA GLU A 25 -18.82 7.47 8.36
C GLU A 25 -20.30 7.13 8.11
N ASN A 26 -21.20 7.80 8.82
CA ASN A 26 -22.65 7.54 8.70
C ASN A 26 -23.24 7.95 7.33
N ASN A 27 -22.49 8.67 6.50
CA ASN A 27 -22.97 9.29 5.27
C ASN A 27 -22.45 8.61 3.99
N VAL A 28 -21.94 7.38 4.06
CA VAL A 28 -21.52 6.65 2.87
C VAL A 28 -22.75 6.26 2.04
N PRO A 29 -22.81 6.60 0.73
CA PRO A 29 -23.91 6.21 -0.14
C PRO A 29 -24.14 4.69 -0.17
N PRO A 30 -25.39 4.22 -0.32
CA PRO A 30 -25.68 2.80 -0.48
C PRO A 30 -25.11 2.26 -1.80
N VAL A 31 -24.97 0.93 -1.86
CA VAL A 31 -24.50 0.19 -3.05
C VAL A 31 -25.59 -0.74 -3.56
N THR A 32 -25.53 -1.09 -4.84
CA THR A 32 -26.49 -2.01 -5.45
C THR A 32 -25.86 -3.39 -5.66
N VAL A 33 -26.49 -4.43 -5.11
CA VAL A 33 -26.06 -5.83 -5.25
C VAL A 33 -27.26 -6.66 -5.68
N GLY A 34 -27.16 -7.38 -6.79
CA GLY A 34 -28.27 -8.19 -7.31
C GLY A 34 -29.55 -7.38 -7.59
N GLY A 35 -29.42 -6.09 -7.93
CA GLY A 35 -30.55 -5.17 -8.15
C GLY A 35 -31.20 -4.62 -6.88
N ILE A 36 -30.64 -4.92 -5.70
CA ILE A 36 -31.14 -4.44 -4.40
C ILE A 36 -30.16 -3.39 -3.84
N SER A 37 -30.68 -2.22 -3.49
CA SER A 37 -29.91 -1.19 -2.80
C SER A 37 -29.77 -1.54 -1.32
N ILE A 38 -28.54 -1.63 -0.84
CA ILE A 38 -28.21 -1.92 0.57
C ILE A 38 -27.21 -0.89 1.12
N PRO A 39 -27.22 -0.61 2.44
CA PRO A 39 -26.21 0.24 3.05
C PRO A 39 -24.79 -0.30 2.77
N TYR A 40 -23.85 0.58 2.42
CA TYR A 40 -22.46 0.18 2.17
C TYR A 40 -21.84 -0.59 3.34
N SER A 41 -22.12 -0.15 4.58
CA SER A 41 -21.65 -0.84 5.78
C SER A 41 -22.16 -2.27 5.90
N GLU A 42 -23.40 -2.54 5.47
CA GLU A 42 -23.97 -3.88 5.46
C GLU A 42 -23.26 -4.76 4.41
N TRP A 43 -23.00 -4.21 3.23
CA TRP A 43 -22.24 -4.92 2.19
C TRP A 43 -20.84 -5.29 2.66
N VAL A 44 -20.09 -4.35 3.26
CA VAL A 44 -18.73 -4.60 3.78
C VAL A 44 -18.73 -5.71 4.84
N ILE A 45 -19.72 -5.74 5.74
CA ILE A 45 -19.87 -6.80 6.73
C ILE A 45 -20.13 -8.15 6.05
N LYS A 46 -21.06 -8.20 5.09
CA LYS A 46 -21.34 -9.43 4.34
C LYS A 46 -20.10 -9.95 3.62
N VAL A 47 -19.30 -9.08 3.00
CA VAL A 47 -18.02 -9.46 2.38
C VAL A 47 -17.05 -10.02 3.42
N GLY A 48 -16.89 -9.34 4.56
CA GLY A 48 -15.99 -9.75 5.63
C GLY A 48 -16.36 -11.09 6.30
N ASP A 49 -17.65 -11.37 6.41
CA ASP A 49 -18.17 -12.62 6.95
C ASP A 49 -18.22 -13.77 5.92
N GLY A 50 -17.99 -13.47 4.63
CA GLY A 50 -18.11 -14.44 3.54
C GLY A 50 -19.57 -14.82 3.22
N ASN A 51 -20.52 -13.92 3.48
CA ASN A 51 -21.96 -14.09 3.27
C ASN A 51 -22.48 -13.43 1.98
N VAL A 52 -21.58 -12.98 1.09
CA VAL A 52 -21.95 -12.51 -0.25
C VAL A 52 -22.04 -13.69 -1.18
N GLU A 53 -23.01 -13.67 -2.09
CA GLU A 53 -23.13 -14.68 -3.13
C GLU A 53 -21.84 -14.76 -3.94
N SER A 54 -21.25 -15.95 -3.98
CA SER A 54 -20.07 -16.21 -4.78
C SER A 54 -20.45 -16.68 -6.17
N ILE A 55 -19.71 -16.22 -7.18
CA ILE A 55 -19.85 -16.61 -8.57
C ILE A 55 -18.64 -17.44 -9.00
N THR A 56 -18.84 -18.23 -10.06
CA THR A 56 -17.78 -18.99 -10.74
C THR A 56 -17.32 -18.24 -11.99
N MET A 57 -16.06 -18.42 -12.40
CA MET A 57 -15.61 -17.97 -13.74
C MET A 57 -16.00 -18.96 -14.83
N ASP A 58 -16.14 -20.24 -14.46
CA ASP A 58 -16.52 -21.33 -15.35
C ASP A 58 -17.42 -22.32 -14.60
N ASP A 59 -18.20 -23.13 -15.34
CA ASP A 59 -19.14 -24.11 -14.75
C ASP A 59 -18.45 -25.26 -13.99
N SER A 60 -17.11 -25.28 -13.95
CA SER A 60 -16.29 -26.36 -13.41
C SER A 60 -15.60 -26.03 -12.09
N SER A 61 -15.68 -24.79 -11.63
CA SER A 61 -14.99 -24.29 -10.44
C SER A 61 -15.94 -24.09 -9.26
N GLU A 62 -15.43 -24.25 -8.04
CA GLU A 62 -16.14 -23.85 -6.83
C GLU A 62 -16.28 -22.32 -6.81
N PRO A 63 -17.48 -21.78 -6.48
CA PRO A 63 -17.73 -20.36 -6.52
C PRO A 63 -16.90 -19.64 -5.46
N SER A 64 -16.00 -18.76 -5.93
CA SER A 64 -14.95 -18.15 -5.10
C SER A 64 -14.76 -16.66 -5.35
N LEU A 65 -15.56 -16.07 -6.25
CA LEU A 65 -15.48 -14.67 -6.61
C LEU A 65 -16.70 -13.91 -6.10
N ILE A 66 -16.51 -12.64 -5.80
CA ILE A 66 -17.61 -11.73 -5.47
C ILE A 66 -17.76 -10.71 -6.60
N GLU A 67 -18.99 -10.31 -6.87
CA GLU A 67 -19.26 -9.18 -7.73
C GLU A 67 -19.09 -7.88 -6.92
N ILE A 68 -18.28 -6.96 -7.44
CA ILE A 68 -18.11 -5.63 -6.84
C ILE A 68 -19.24 -4.73 -7.36
N PRO A 69 -19.98 -4.00 -6.49
CA PRO A 69 -21.01 -3.07 -6.93
C PRO A 69 -20.48 -2.05 -7.95
N LEU A 70 -21.27 -1.75 -8.99
CA LEU A 70 -20.90 -0.83 -10.07
C LEU A 70 -20.52 0.57 -9.55
N GLU A 71 -21.14 1.01 -8.45
CA GLU A 71 -20.86 2.28 -7.80
C GLU A 71 -19.43 2.37 -7.22
N LEU A 72 -18.80 1.22 -6.98
CA LEU A 72 -17.42 1.11 -6.48
C LEU A 72 -16.40 0.84 -7.58
N GLN A 73 -16.85 0.67 -8.82
CA GLN A 73 -15.99 0.38 -9.96
C GLN A 73 -15.57 1.65 -10.68
N MET A 74 -14.35 1.64 -11.23
CA MET A 74 -13.85 2.68 -12.13
C MET A 74 -13.56 2.02 -13.48
N ASN A 75 -13.95 2.68 -14.58
CA ASN A 75 -13.64 2.20 -15.92
C ASN A 75 -12.13 2.33 -16.15
N SER A 76 -11.44 1.21 -16.37
CA SER A 76 -10.00 1.19 -16.56
C SER A 76 -9.52 1.82 -17.86
N GLY A 77 -10.40 2.01 -18.85
CA GLY A 77 -10.01 2.40 -20.21
C GLY A 77 -8.89 1.50 -20.73
N ASP A 78 -7.93 2.12 -21.42
CA ASP A 78 -6.74 1.43 -21.95
C ASP A 78 -5.63 1.24 -20.89
N ASP A 79 -5.57 2.12 -19.87
CA ASP A 79 -4.55 2.07 -18.80
C ASP A 79 -5.18 2.40 -17.43
N GLY A 80 -5.62 1.36 -16.73
CA GLY A 80 -6.29 1.51 -15.44
C GLY A 80 -5.40 2.12 -14.34
N LYS A 81 -4.07 1.96 -14.41
CA LYS A 81 -3.17 2.57 -13.43
C LYS A 81 -3.15 4.07 -13.60
N LYS A 82 -3.02 4.53 -14.84
CA LYS A 82 -3.08 5.95 -15.18
C LYS A 82 -4.43 6.56 -14.82
N VAL A 83 -5.53 5.86 -15.12
CA VAL A 83 -6.88 6.35 -14.78
C VAL A 83 -7.03 6.59 -13.27
N ILE A 84 -6.57 5.66 -12.43
CA ILE A 84 -6.63 5.84 -10.97
C ILE A 84 -5.73 6.99 -10.50
N ILE A 85 -4.52 7.11 -11.07
CA ILE A 85 -3.60 8.21 -10.75
C ILE A 85 -4.24 9.55 -11.13
N ASP A 86 -4.79 9.68 -12.33
CA ASP A 86 -5.42 10.92 -12.80
C ASP A 86 -6.67 11.26 -11.98
N ALA A 87 -7.44 10.25 -11.55
CA ALA A 87 -8.63 10.45 -10.72
C ALA A 87 -8.30 11.01 -9.33
N LEU A 88 -7.27 10.48 -8.65
CA LEU A 88 -6.90 10.90 -7.29
C LEU A 88 -5.95 12.09 -7.28
N TYR A 89 -5.01 12.14 -8.22
CA TYR A 89 -3.91 13.10 -8.25
C TYR A 89 -4.06 14.20 -9.31
N SER A 90 -5.29 14.50 -9.74
CA SER A 90 -5.59 15.54 -10.76
C SER A 90 -5.06 16.93 -10.41
N GLU A 91 -5.06 17.30 -9.12
CA GLU A 91 -4.61 18.60 -8.62
C GLU A 91 -3.19 18.58 -8.05
N LEU A 92 -2.43 17.50 -8.29
CA LEU A 92 -1.10 17.30 -7.71
C LEU A 92 -0.16 18.48 -7.96
N LEU A 93 -0.17 19.05 -9.16
CA LEU A 93 0.71 20.18 -9.50
C LEU A 93 0.41 21.42 -8.65
N SER A 94 -0.86 21.71 -8.39
CA SER A 94 -1.27 22.87 -7.60
C SER A 94 -1.22 22.65 -6.09
N LYS A 95 -1.40 21.40 -5.62
CA LYS A 95 -1.55 21.06 -4.20
C LYS A 95 -0.40 20.25 -3.60
N HIS A 96 0.71 20.03 -4.32
CA HIS A 96 1.84 19.21 -3.83
C HIS A 96 2.46 19.67 -2.50
N ASP A 97 2.36 20.95 -2.17
CA ASP A 97 2.88 21.52 -0.92
C ASP A 97 1.85 21.49 0.22
N GLU A 98 0.62 21.06 -0.05
CA GLU A 98 -0.48 20.98 0.93
C GLU A 98 -0.49 19.58 1.58
N PRO A 99 -0.12 19.44 2.87
CA PRO A 99 -0.05 18.12 3.51
C PRO A 99 -1.39 17.39 3.55
N ASP A 100 -2.50 18.14 3.68
CA ASP A 100 -3.85 17.58 3.74
C ASP A 100 -4.27 16.95 2.41
N TYR A 101 -3.71 17.39 1.28
CA TYR A 101 -4.04 16.84 -0.03
C TYR A 101 -3.73 15.33 -0.13
N PHE A 102 -2.57 14.92 0.38
CA PHE A 102 -2.17 13.50 0.37
C PHE A 102 -2.81 12.68 1.49
N ARG A 103 -3.41 13.33 2.49
CA ARG A 103 -4.01 12.64 3.65
C ARG A 103 -5.22 11.81 3.25
N ASP A 104 -6.00 12.31 2.30
CA ASP A 104 -7.28 11.72 1.92
C ASP A 104 -7.15 10.77 0.71
N CYS A 105 -5.94 10.61 0.16
CA CYS A 105 -5.67 9.77 -1.01
C CYS A 105 -4.80 8.57 -0.66
N ALA A 106 -5.29 7.36 -0.95
CA ALA A 106 -4.51 6.13 -0.88
C ALA A 106 -4.83 5.23 -2.07
N ILE A 107 -3.79 4.68 -2.70
CA ILE A 107 -3.92 3.65 -3.72
C ILE A 107 -3.42 2.33 -3.14
N LEU A 108 -4.28 1.33 -3.14
CA LEU A 108 -3.97 -0.03 -2.69
C LEU A 108 -3.92 -0.94 -3.91
N THR A 109 -2.85 -1.72 -4.03
CA THR A 109 -2.71 -2.74 -5.07
C THR A 109 -2.46 -4.12 -4.44
N PRO A 110 -2.82 -5.22 -5.12
CA PRO A 110 -2.58 -6.57 -4.61
C PRO A 110 -1.10 -6.94 -4.50
N ILE A 111 -0.24 -6.32 -5.32
CA ILE A 111 1.20 -6.65 -5.41
C ILE A 111 2.09 -5.41 -5.37
N ASN A 112 3.25 -5.55 -4.72
CA ASN A 112 4.24 -4.47 -4.58
C ASN A 112 4.82 -3.99 -5.92
N ALA A 113 4.85 -4.84 -6.96
CA ALA A 113 5.32 -4.43 -8.28
C ALA A 113 4.45 -3.31 -8.88
N ASP A 114 3.13 -3.39 -8.69
CA ASP A 114 2.22 -2.32 -9.11
C ASP A 114 2.35 -1.07 -8.23
N VAL A 115 2.62 -1.24 -6.92
CA VAL A 115 2.93 -0.12 -6.00
C VAL A 115 4.15 0.64 -6.50
N ASP A 116 5.23 -0.06 -6.86
CA ASP A 116 6.47 0.55 -7.36
C ASP A 116 6.22 1.37 -8.64
N ILE A 117 5.41 0.85 -9.57
CA ILE A 117 5.04 1.55 -10.81
C ILE A 117 4.25 2.82 -10.46
N ILE A 118 3.18 2.70 -9.67
CA ILE A 118 2.29 3.83 -9.35
C ILE A 118 3.04 4.91 -8.58
N ASN A 119 3.81 4.53 -7.55
CA ASN A 119 4.61 5.49 -6.78
C ASN A 119 5.64 6.22 -7.65
N THR A 120 6.26 5.52 -8.61
CA THR A 120 7.20 6.12 -9.55
C THR A 120 6.50 7.13 -10.47
N GLU A 121 5.32 6.80 -11.00
CA GLU A 121 4.57 7.72 -11.87
C GLU A 121 4.07 8.95 -11.11
N VAL A 122 3.49 8.78 -9.92
CA VAL A 122 3.08 9.92 -9.06
C VAL A 122 4.28 10.80 -8.68
N LEU A 123 5.42 10.20 -8.36
CA LEU A 123 6.64 10.95 -8.06
C LEU A 123 7.17 11.70 -9.30
N LYS A 124 7.06 11.14 -10.51
CA LYS A 124 7.43 11.84 -11.75
C LYS A 124 6.56 13.08 -11.98
N LEU A 125 5.25 12.95 -11.75
CA LEU A 125 4.28 14.05 -11.88
C LEU A 125 4.47 15.14 -10.81
N SER A 126 4.93 14.76 -9.62
CA SER A 126 5.19 15.70 -8.52
C SER A 126 6.24 16.75 -8.94
N PRO A 127 6.02 18.05 -8.68
CA PRO A 127 6.99 19.08 -9.03
C PRO A 127 8.23 19.01 -8.12
N GLY A 128 9.26 19.76 -8.50
CA GLY A 128 10.50 19.84 -7.73
C GLY A 128 11.60 18.87 -8.18
N LYS A 129 12.80 19.10 -7.64
CA LYS A 129 14.01 18.35 -8.02
C LYS A 129 14.02 16.98 -7.34
N CYS A 130 14.17 15.93 -8.14
CA CYS A 130 14.41 14.58 -7.62
C CYS A 130 15.79 14.49 -6.97
N LYS A 131 15.83 13.96 -5.75
CA LYS A 131 17.05 13.58 -5.05
C LYS A 131 17.09 12.07 -4.90
N VAL A 132 18.23 11.50 -5.25
CA VAL A 132 18.45 10.07 -5.24
C VAL A 132 19.33 9.70 -4.05
N TYR A 133 18.83 8.81 -3.20
CA TYR A 133 19.57 8.22 -2.09
C TYR A 133 19.91 6.78 -2.43
N ARG A 134 21.18 6.42 -2.36
CA ARG A 134 21.64 5.06 -2.62
C ARG A 134 22.01 4.36 -1.33
N SER A 135 21.61 3.10 -1.20
CA SER A 135 22.07 2.27 -0.10
C SER A 135 23.57 2.03 -0.21
N TYR A 136 24.17 1.59 0.89
CA TYR A 136 25.53 1.07 0.86
C TYR A 136 25.57 -0.17 -0.05
N ASP A 137 26.62 -0.29 -0.85
CA ASP A 137 26.78 -1.29 -1.92
C ASP A 137 28.08 -2.08 -1.80
N SER A 138 28.68 -2.12 -0.61
CA SER A 138 29.85 -2.96 -0.33
C SER A 138 29.69 -3.79 0.94
N ILE A 139 30.46 -4.89 0.99
CA ILE A 139 30.51 -5.78 2.14
C ILE A 139 31.25 -5.09 3.29
N CYS A 140 30.76 -5.30 4.51
CA CYS A 140 31.43 -4.77 5.70
C CYS A 140 32.84 -5.38 5.83
N LYS A 141 33.87 -4.54 6.00
CA LYS A 141 35.27 -5.01 6.16
C LYS A 141 35.50 -5.86 7.41
N SER A 142 34.60 -5.79 8.39
CA SER A 142 34.62 -6.65 9.59
C SER A 142 33.91 -7.99 9.40
N SER A 143 33.37 -8.29 8.21
CA SER A 143 32.75 -9.57 7.90
C SER A 143 33.78 -10.70 7.89
N ILE A 144 33.36 -11.88 8.32
CA ILE A 144 34.18 -13.10 8.24
C ILE A 144 34.42 -13.40 6.76
N ASN A 145 35.68 -13.61 6.36
CA ASN A 145 36.10 -13.88 4.98
C ASN A 145 35.79 -12.75 3.98
N TYR A 146 35.92 -11.48 4.38
CA TYR A 146 35.71 -10.29 3.54
C TYR A 146 36.28 -10.43 2.12
N GLU A 147 37.56 -10.79 1.96
CA GLU A 147 38.22 -10.88 0.65
C GLU A 147 37.56 -11.90 -0.29
N ALA A 148 37.06 -13.00 0.26
CA ALA A 148 36.33 -14.00 -0.53
C ALA A 148 34.92 -13.49 -0.90
N GLN A 149 34.24 -12.84 0.04
CA GLN A 149 32.88 -12.31 -0.17
C GLN A 149 32.85 -11.13 -1.14
N GLU A 150 33.82 -10.23 -1.07
CA GLU A 150 33.95 -9.09 -1.99
C GLU A 150 34.12 -9.55 -3.44
N ASN A 151 34.87 -10.64 -3.66
CA ASN A 151 35.02 -11.24 -4.98
C ASN A 151 33.77 -12.03 -5.45
N MET A 152 32.98 -12.56 -4.51
CA MET A 152 31.78 -13.35 -4.82
C MET A 152 30.52 -12.50 -5.05
N TYR A 153 30.44 -11.32 -4.45
CA TYR A 153 29.26 -10.46 -4.50
C TYR A 153 29.58 -9.14 -5.21
N PRO A 154 29.45 -9.10 -6.55
CA PRO A 154 29.67 -7.87 -7.30
C PRO A 154 28.62 -6.81 -6.91
N VAL A 155 28.96 -5.54 -7.11
CA VAL A 155 28.10 -4.39 -6.74
C VAL A 155 26.74 -4.47 -7.44
N GLU A 156 26.69 -4.92 -8.69
CA GLU A 156 25.46 -5.11 -9.45
C GLU A 156 24.53 -6.13 -8.79
N PHE A 157 25.10 -7.18 -8.20
CA PHE A 157 24.32 -8.16 -7.43
C PHE A 157 23.77 -7.53 -6.15
N LEU A 158 24.60 -6.79 -5.39
CA LEU A 158 24.18 -6.12 -4.16
C LEU A 158 23.05 -5.10 -4.42
N ASN A 159 23.16 -4.33 -5.51
CA ASN A 159 22.17 -3.34 -5.91
C ASN A 159 20.85 -3.96 -6.41
N SER A 160 20.87 -5.24 -6.80
CA SER A 160 19.68 -5.99 -7.23
C SER A 160 18.86 -6.57 -6.07
N LEU A 161 19.42 -6.58 -4.85
CA LEU A 161 18.77 -7.18 -3.69
C LEU A 161 17.51 -6.41 -3.29
N LYS A 162 16.42 -7.15 -3.10
CA LYS A 162 15.14 -6.64 -2.62
C LYS A 162 14.74 -7.38 -1.35
N PHE A 163 14.43 -6.63 -0.30
CA PHE A 163 14.06 -7.18 1.00
C PHE A 163 12.73 -6.59 1.48
N ALA A 164 11.91 -7.40 2.12
CA ALA A 164 10.69 -6.91 2.75
C ALA A 164 11.02 -5.98 3.92
N GLY A 165 10.30 -4.85 4.02
CA GLY A 165 10.44 -3.92 5.15
C GLY A 165 11.63 -2.96 5.09
N VAL A 166 12.34 -2.87 3.95
CA VAL A 166 13.35 -1.83 3.69
C VAL A 166 13.23 -1.32 2.25
N PRO A 167 13.66 -0.08 1.95
CA PRO A 167 13.68 0.44 0.58
C PRO A 167 14.67 -0.33 -0.30
N ASN A 168 14.45 -0.29 -1.61
CA ASN A 168 15.41 -0.78 -2.61
C ASN A 168 16.71 0.04 -2.56
N HIS A 169 17.76 -0.44 -3.24
CA HIS A 169 19.06 0.23 -3.31
C HIS A 169 18.94 1.72 -3.66
N GLU A 170 18.10 2.06 -4.64
CA GLU A 170 17.85 3.44 -5.03
C GLU A 170 16.50 3.92 -4.50
N LEU A 171 16.53 4.97 -3.67
CA LEU A 171 15.35 5.68 -3.18
C LEU A 171 15.32 7.09 -3.77
N GLN A 172 14.33 7.34 -4.61
CA GLN A 172 14.10 8.65 -5.23
C GLN A 172 13.07 9.43 -4.42
N LEU A 173 13.35 10.70 -4.12
CA LEU A 173 12.47 11.56 -3.34
C LEU A 173 12.40 12.97 -3.94
N LYS A 174 11.25 13.63 -3.79
CA LYS A 174 11.04 15.05 -4.09
C LYS A 174 10.49 15.75 -2.85
N VAL A 175 10.74 17.04 -2.72
CA VAL A 175 10.14 17.87 -1.65
C VAL A 175 8.61 17.83 -1.83
N GLY A 176 7.88 17.72 -0.72
CA GLY A 176 6.41 17.60 -0.73
C GLY A 176 5.87 16.19 -0.95
N ALA A 177 6.70 15.23 -1.41
CA ALA A 177 6.24 13.86 -1.61
C ALA A 177 5.88 13.17 -0.26
N PRO A 178 4.74 12.48 -0.17
CA PRO A 178 4.37 11.72 1.02
C PRO A 178 5.30 10.52 1.21
N ILE A 179 5.68 10.24 2.46
CA ILE A 179 6.52 9.09 2.81
C ILE A 179 5.91 8.32 3.97
N VAL A 180 6.14 7.00 3.99
CA VAL A 180 5.76 6.14 5.11
C VAL A 180 7.03 5.65 5.80
N LEU A 181 7.06 5.74 7.12
CA LEU A 181 8.15 5.18 7.92
C LEU A 181 7.97 3.67 8.07
N LEU A 182 9.03 2.93 7.71
CA LEU A 182 9.05 1.47 7.84
C LEU A 182 9.49 0.99 9.24
N ARG A 183 9.98 1.91 10.10
CA ARG A 183 10.40 1.60 11.46
C ARG A 183 10.00 2.73 12.41
N ASN A 184 9.58 2.34 13.60
CA ASN A 184 9.32 3.29 14.67
C ASN A 184 10.64 3.86 15.21
N ILE A 185 10.89 5.15 15.00
CA ILE A 185 12.13 5.83 15.42
C ILE A 185 12.03 6.29 16.89
N SER A 186 10.82 6.57 17.38
CA SER A 186 10.57 6.93 18.78
C SER A 186 9.11 6.65 19.13
N PRO A 187 8.81 5.58 19.89
CA PRO A 187 7.43 5.22 20.24
C PRO A 187 6.68 6.27 21.07
N ALA A 188 7.39 7.26 21.61
CA ALA A 188 6.83 8.29 22.49
C ALA A 188 6.33 9.54 21.74
N ARG A 189 6.54 9.65 20.42
CA ARG A 189 6.07 10.79 19.61
C ARG A 189 5.33 10.27 18.40
N ASP A 190 4.11 10.77 18.18
CA ASP A 190 3.39 10.53 16.94
C ASP A 190 4.06 11.36 15.84
N VAL A 191 4.47 10.73 14.74
CA VAL A 191 5.29 11.39 13.72
C VAL A 191 4.73 11.14 12.32
N SER A 192 4.07 12.15 11.77
CA SER A 192 3.88 12.34 10.34
C SER A 192 5.05 13.14 9.78
N PHE A 193 5.69 12.66 8.71
CA PHE A 193 6.80 13.35 8.06
C PHE A 193 6.50 13.60 6.57
N THR A 194 6.72 14.83 6.13
CA THR A 194 6.83 15.20 4.72
C THR A 194 8.29 15.53 4.42
N VAL A 195 8.74 15.32 3.18
CA VAL A 195 10.11 15.71 2.77
C VAL A 195 10.17 17.23 2.72
N SER A 196 10.65 17.87 3.79
CA SER A 196 10.84 19.32 3.90
C SER A 196 12.25 19.74 3.49
N ASN A 197 12.38 20.93 2.92
CA ASN A 197 13.67 21.49 2.49
C ASN A 197 14.45 22.07 3.69
N ASN A 198 14.90 21.22 4.61
CA ASN A 198 15.82 21.62 5.66
C ASN A 198 17.24 21.45 5.10
N GLY A 199 17.84 22.57 4.71
CA GLY A 199 19.23 22.61 4.26
C GLY A 199 20.15 21.99 5.31
N LEU A 200 20.69 20.81 4.99
CA LEU A 200 21.92 20.34 5.62
C LEU A 200 23.06 21.20 5.06
N PRO A 201 23.93 21.78 5.92
CA PRO A 201 25.12 22.46 5.43
C PRO A 201 26.00 21.44 4.71
N ALA A 202 26.65 21.93 3.65
CA ALA A 202 27.50 21.17 2.74
C ALA A 202 28.59 20.35 3.45
#